data_AF-A0A7J4Q4U5-F1
#
_entry.id   AF-A0A7J4Q4U5-F1
#
_cell.length_a   1.000
_cell.length_b   1.000
_cell.length_c   1.000
_cell.angle_alpha   90.00
_cell.angle_beta   90.00
_cell.angle_gamma   90.00
#
_symmetry.space_group_name_H-M   'P 1'
#
loop_
_entity.id
_entity.type
_entity.pdbx_description
1 polymer ?
#
loop_
_entity_poly.entity_id
_entity_poly.type
_entity_poly.pdbx_seq_one_letter_code
_entity_poly.pdbx_strand_id
1 'polypeptide(L)'
;YGGNADDNNQYVVDFKSGDSELSYTLTSSSLQRTVTDVQAEIIGAIGFGVDCDNGKDSCVVGLAMRTWSGVESTNRPSGLLHSNYNVVANLYYENTQSSSKSISYPSISVVNGDATWDSMNGKYGSGSETNVGDYGSELALPGSVEDQGVGMEYIPVDDMEINDYGCYIFEVTTTQDEFWSSISYSSSSYYQYDEGNDGSEEESWKEVNSC
;
A
#
# COMPACT_ATOMS: atom_id res chain seq x y z
N TYR A 1 9.54 -4.04 29.01
CA TYR A 1 10.23 -3.62 27.78
C TYR A 1 9.22 -3.71 26.65
N GLY A 2 9.11 -2.68 25.83
CA GLY A 2 8.13 -2.62 24.74
C GLY A 2 8.78 -2.22 23.41
N GLY A 3 10.07 -2.53 23.21
CA GLY A 3 10.76 -2.30 21.95
C GLY A 3 10.79 -3.55 21.07
N ASN A 4 11.43 -3.48 19.90
CA ASN A 4 11.64 -4.66 19.07
C ASN A 4 12.50 -5.71 19.78
N ALA A 5 12.29 -6.97 19.44
CA ALA A 5 13.28 -7.99 19.73
C ALA A 5 14.48 -7.83 18.80
N ASP A 6 15.67 -7.67 19.37
CA ASP A 6 16.94 -7.62 18.62
C ASP A 6 18.03 -8.42 19.36
N ASP A 7 19.24 -8.49 18.78
CA ASP A 7 20.37 -9.24 19.36
C ASP A 7 20.76 -8.77 20.77
N ASN A 8 20.46 -7.51 21.12
CA ASN A 8 20.72 -6.90 22.42
C ASN A 8 19.48 -6.89 23.33
N ASN A 9 18.29 -7.05 22.77
CA ASN A 9 17.00 -6.93 23.45
C ASN A 9 16.13 -8.16 23.16
N GLN A 10 16.51 -9.30 23.74
CA GLN A 10 15.78 -10.55 23.57
C GLN A 10 14.59 -10.64 24.54
N TYR A 11 13.48 -11.18 24.06
CA TYR A 11 12.36 -11.55 24.93
C TYR A 11 12.55 -12.99 25.40
N VAL A 12 12.76 -13.14 26.70
CA VAL A 12 13.00 -14.44 27.33
C VAL A 12 11.81 -14.78 28.20
N VAL A 13 11.24 -15.97 27.99
CA VAL A 13 10.18 -16.53 28.83
C VAL A 13 10.82 -17.54 29.77
N ASP A 14 10.81 -17.22 31.06
CA ASP A 14 11.30 -18.09 32.12
C ASP A 14 10.14 -18.83 32.79
N PHE A 15 10.19 -20.15 32.77
CA PHE A 15 9.27 -21.04 33.47
C PHE A 15 9.97 -21.63 34.69
N LYS A 16 9.40 -21.38 35.88
CA LYS A 16 9.85 -21.99 37.13
C LYS A 16 8.79 -22.91 37.69
N SER A 17 9.18 -24.15 37.96
CA SER A 17 8.34 -25.14 38.64
C SER A 17 9.19 -25.94 39.62
N GLY A 18 9.03 -25.66 40.93
CA GLY A 18 9.90 -26.22 41.98
C GLY A 18 11.37 -25.83 41.75
N ASP A 19 12.25 -26.84 41.71
CA ASP A 19 13.69 -26.67 41.44
C ASP A 19 14.03 -26.66 39.93
N SER A 20 13.03 -26.78 39.05
CA SER A 20 13.24 -26.75 37.60
C SER A 20 13.05 -25.34 37.05
N GLU A 21 14.05 -24.88 36.30
CA GLU A 21 14.05 -23.60 35.59
C GLU A 21 14.26 -23.89 34.10
N LEU A 22 13.31 -23.46 33.27
CA LEU A 22 13.37 -23.55 31.82
C LEU A 22 13.30 -22.14 31.26
N SER A 23 14.21 -21.80 30.36
CA SER A 23 14.25 -20.49 29.70
C SER A 23 14.10 -20.68 28.20
N TYR A 24 13.23 -19.89 27.58
CA TYR A 24 13.01 -19.89 26.14
C TYR A 24 13.07 -18.47 25.59
N THR A 25 14.03 -18.21 24.70
CA THR A 25 14.09 -16.95 23.96
C THR A 25 13.09 -16.99 22.81
N LEU A 26 12.15 -16.05 22.81
CA LEU A 26 11.22 -15.86 21.70
C LEU A 26 11.97 -15.43 20.45
N THR A 27 11.60 -15.98 19.30
CA THR A 27 12.17 -15.64 18.00
C THR A 27 11.91 -14.17 17.68
N SER A 28 12.96 -13.45 17.27
CA SER A 28 12.93 -11.99 17.10
C SER A 28 11.94 -11.53 16.03
N SER A 29 11.73 -12.31 14.97
CA SER A 29 10.82 -11.97 13.86
C SER A 29 9.35 -11.82 14.28
N SER A 30 8.86 -12.63 15.21
CA SER A 30 7.48 -12.54 15.74
C SER A 30 7.26 -11.35 16.70
N LEU A 31 8.32 -10.64 17.06
CA LEU A 31 8.31 -9.54 18.02
C LEU A 31 8.86 -8.24 17.44
N GLN A 32 9.10 -8.20 16.13
CA GLN A 32 9.33 -6.95 15.43
C GLN A 32 8.01 -6.21 15.31
N ARG A 33 8.07 -4.90 15.56
CA ARG A 33 6.94 -3.96 15.52
C ARG A 33 7.29 -2.70 14.74
N THR A 34 8.56 -2.52 14.38
CA THR A 34 9.02 -1.40 13.56
C THR A 34 9.03 -1.79 12.08
N VAL A 35 8.37 -0.95 11.29
CA VAL A 35 8.45 -0.95 9.83
C VAL A 35 9.85 -0.51 9.44
N THR A 36 10.48 -1.23 8.54
CA THR A 36 11.81 -0.89 8.00
C THR A 36 11.82 -0.78 6.49
N ASP A 37 10.74 -1.18 5.82
CA ASP A 37 10.60 -1.10 4.37
C ASP A 37 9.14 -0.86 3.96
N VAL A 38 8.96 -0.14 2.85
CA VAL A 38 7.67 0.22 2.27
C VAL A 38 7.74 0.00 0.77
N GLN A 39 6.69 -0.58 0.20
CA GLN A 39 6.54 -0.71 -1.25
C GLN A 39 5.11 -0.37 -1.67
N ALA A 40 4.95 -0.06 -2.95
CA ALA A 40 3.70 0.42 -3.51
C ALA A 40 3.52 -0.11 -4.93
N GLU A 41 2.28 -0.34 -5.35
CA GLU A 41 1.96 -0.76 -6.72
C GLU A 41 0.57 -0.27 -7.14
N ILE A 42 0.43 0.01 -8.44
CA ILE A 42 -0.85 0.31 -9.11
C ILE A 42 -1.02 -0.61 -10.31
N ILE A 43 -2.20 -1.20 -10.43
CA ILE A 43 -2.66 -1.96 -11.59
C ILE A 43 -3.77 -1.17 -12.27
N GLY A 44 -3.66 -0.94 -13.58
CA GLY A 44 -4.75 -0.37 -14.37
C GLY A 44 -5.84 -1.39 -14.64
N ALA A 45 -7.08 -1.05 -14.33
CA ALA A 45 -8.27 -1.79 -14.74
C ALA A 45 -8.61 -1.44 -16.20
N ILE A 46 -8.86 -2.46 -17.01
CA ILE A 46 -9.06 -2.32 -18.46
C ILE A 46 -10.52 -2.62 -18.81
N GLY A 47 -11.21 -1.61 -19.36
CA GLY A 47 -12.54 -1.74 -19.94
C GLY A 47 -12.48 -2.08 -21.43
N PHE A 48 -13.62 -2.53 -21.98
CA PHE A 48 -13.71 -2.91 -23.39
C PHE A 48 -14.97 -2.38 -24.06
N GLY A 49 -14.85 -1.98 -25.33
CA GLY A 49 -15.98 -1.62 -26.18
C GLY A 49 -16.82 -0.47 -25.61
N VAL A 50 -17.99 -0.79 -25.03
CA VAL A 50 -18.93 0.23 -24.52
C VAL A 50 -18.46 0.95 -23.27
N ASP A 51 -17.47 0.39 -22.57
CA ASP A 51 -16.83 1.04 -21.43
C ASP A 51 -15.88 2.16 -21.87
N CYS A 52 -15.53 2.20 -23.16
CA CYS A 52 -14.53 3.08 -23.71
C CYS A 52 -15.13 4.18 -24.58
N ASP A 53 -14.71 5.41 -24.31
CA ASP A 53 -15.09 6.55 -25.11
C ASP A 53 -14.40 6.54 -26.48
N ASN A 54 -14.96 7.31 -27.41
CA ASN A 54 -14.40 7.58 -28.74
C ASN A 54 -14.17 6.34 -29.63
N GLY A 55 -14.80 5.21 -29.31
CA GLY A 55 -14.76 4.00 -30.12
C GLY A 55 -13.48 3.18 -29.97
N LYS A 56 -12.73 3.38 -28.88
CA LYS A 56 -11.55 2.58 -28.55
C LYS A 56 -11.90 1.12 -28.26
N ASP A 57 -11.03 0.20 -28.66
CA ASP A 57 -11.20 -1.23 -28.40
C ASP A 57 -11.02 -1.54 -26.90
N SER A 58 -10.05 -0.88 -26.25
CA SER A 58 -9.84 -0.96 -24.80
C SER A 58 -9.32 0.36 -24.22
N CYS A 59 -9.66 0.61 -22.96
CA CYS A 59 -9.35 1.85 -22.24
C CYS A 59 -9.03 1.56 -20.77
N VAL A 60 -8.30 2.46 -20.12
CA VAL A 60 -8.07 2.37 -18.67
C VAL A 60 -9.26 2.99 -17.95
N VAL A 61 -10.05 2.16 -17.28
CA VAL A 61 -11.28 2.60 -16.59
C VAL A 61 -11.06 2.94 -15.13
N GLY A 62 -9.93 2.52 -14.56
CA GLY A 62 -9.56 2.89 -13.19
C GLY A 62 -8.26 2.28 -12.71
N LEU A 63 -7.91 2.60 -11.46
CA LEU A 63 -6.65 2.24 -10.84
C LEU A 63 -6.89 1.45 -9.54
N ALA A 64 -6.42 0.21 -9.51
CA ALA A 64 -6.37 -0.61 -8.32
C ALA A 64 -5.01 -0.43 -7.66
N MET A 65 -4.97 0.00 -6.40
CA MET A 65 -3.73 0.37 -5.73
C MET A 65 -3.51 -0.50 -4.50
N ARG A 66 -2.25 -0.81 -4.21
CA ARG A 66 -1.86 -1.59 -3.03
C ARG A 66 -0.52 -1.14 -2.48
N THR A 67 -0.33 -1.39 -1.20
CA THR A 67 0.89 -1.01 -0.47
C THR A 67 1.37 -2.15 0.40
N TRP A 68 2.64 -2.13 0.76
CA TRP A 68 3.24 -3.06 1.70
C TRP A 68 4.05 -2.26 2.70
N SER A 69 3.78 -2.44 3.99
CA SER A 69 4.53 -1.78 5.08
C SER A 69 4.95 -2.82 6.09
N GLY A 70 6.26 -3.01 6.24
CA GLY A 70 6.74 -4.15 7.01
C GLY A 70 8.24 -4.16 7.25
N VAL A 71 8.75 -5.34 7.55
CA VAL A 71 10.19 -5.59 7.70
C VAL A 71 10.80 -5.84 6.33
N GLU A 72 11.97 -5.26 6.07
CA GLU A 72 12.71 -5.49 4.83
C GLU A 72 12.88 -6.99 4.56
N SER A 73 12.62 -7.40 3.31
CA SER A 73 12.72 -8.79 2.88
C SER A 73 13.20 -8.86 1.42
N THR A 74 13.42 -10.07 0.91
CA THR A 74 13.95 -10.26 -0.46
C THR A 74 13.00 -9.84 -1.58
N ASN A 75 11.70 -9.66 -1.32
CA ASN A 75 10.73 -9.27 -2.36
C ASN A 75 9.78 -8.16 -1.89
N ARG A 76 8.68 -8.51 -1.23
CA ARG A 76 7.80 -7.55 -0.54
C ARG A 76 8.15 -7.49 0.94
N PRO A 77 7.96 -6.35 1.62
CA PRO A 77 8.14 -6.28 3.07
C PRO A 77 7.39 -7.43 3.78
N SER A 78 8.00 -8.03 4.80
CA SER A 78 7.36 -9.06 5.63
C SER A 78 6.36 -8.43 6.59
N GLY A 79 5.29 -9.16 6.92
CA GLY A 79 4.21 -8.67 7.78
C GLY A 79 4.63 -8.40 9.23
N LEU A 80 3.88 -7.52 9.89
CA LEU A 80 4.05 -7.13 11.29
C LEU A 80 2.72 -7.23 12.05
N LEU A 81 2.41 -8.40 12.59
CA LEU A 81 1.08 -8.72 13.17
C LEU A 81 0.62 -7.79 14.32
N HIS A 82 1.56 -7.15 15.01
CA HIS A 82 1.27 -6.36 16.22
C HIS A 82 1.91 -4.96 16.18
N SER A 83 2.14 -4.42 14.99
CA SER A 83 2.68 -3.07 14.84
C SER A 83 1.57 -2.02 14.88
N ASN A 84 1.98 -0.80 15.21
CA ASN A 84 1.17 0.40 15.06
C ASN A 84 1.88 1.31 14.06
N TYR A 85 1.18 1.72 13.00
CA TYR A 85 1.72 2.61 11.98
C TYR A 85 0.59 3.31 11.22
N ASN A 86 0.92 4.43 10.58
CA ASN A 86 0.00 5.13 9.68
C ASN A 86 0.57 5.13 8.27
N VAL A 87 -0.29 4.85 7.29
CA VAL A 87 0.03 4.88 5.86
C VAL A 87 -0.65 6.07 5.22
N VAL A 88 0.10 6.78 4.37
CA VAL A 88 -0.40 7.85 3.51
C VAL A 88 0.03 7.54 2.09
N ALA A 89 -0.93 7.48 1.16
CA ALA A 89 -0.70 7.14 -0.24
C ALA A 89 -1.25 8.23 -1.16
N ASN A 90 -0.42 8.70 -2.10
CA ASN A 90 -0.78 9.74 -3.05
C ASN A 90 -0.30 9.37 -4.46
N LEU A 91 -1.14 9.64 -5.45
CA LEU A 91 -0.78 9.57 -6.87
C LEU A 91 -0.61 11.00 -7.39
N TYR A 92 0.50 11.27 -8.08
CA TYR A 92 0.80 12.57 -8.68
C TYR A 92 0.99 12.45 -10.19
N TYR A 93 0.69 13.53 -10.91
CA TYR A 93 0.89 13.67 -12.36
C TYR A 93 2.13 14.52 -12.66
N GLU A 94 3.06 14.00 -13.46
CA GLU A 94 4.31 14.61 -13.94
C GLU A 94 5.36 15.00 -12.86
N ASN A 95 4.94 15.35 -11.64
CA ASN A 95 5.82 15.75 -10.53
C ASN A 95 5.11 15.59 -9.16
N THR A 96 5.86 15.61 -8.06
CA THR A 96 5.34 15.38 -6.69
C THR A 96 4.86 16.64 -5.95
N GLN A 97 4.53 17.73 -6.66
CA GLN A 97 3.98 18.92 -6.02
C GLN A 97 2.50 18.72 -5.65
N SER A 98 2.02 19.39 -4.61
CA SER A 98 0.63 19.27 -4.15
C SER A 98 -0.41 19.64 -5.22
N SER A 99 -0.08 20.56 -6.14
CA SER A 99 -0.93 20.95 -7.27
C SER A 99 -1.07 19.88 -8.34
N SER A 100 -0.18 18.89 -8.31
CA SER A 100 -0.10 17.79 -9.28
C SER A 100 -0.72 16.50 -8.72
N LYS A 101 -1.34 16.56 -7.54
CA LYS A 101 -1.94 15.40 -6.91
C LYS A 101 -3.21 14.99 -7.67
N SER A 102 -3.20 13.78 -8.20
CA SER A 102 -4.31 13.16 -8.93
C SER A 102 -5.22 12.34 -8.00
N ILE A 103 -4.64 11.53 -7.11
CA ILE A 103 -5.38 10.79 -6.07
C ILE A 103 -4.74 11.06 -4.72
N SER A 104 -5.59 11.34 -3.72
CA SER A 104 -5.21 11.38 -2.31
C SER A 104 -6.00 10.31 -1.59
N TYR A 105 -5.39 9.16 -1.32
CA TYR A 105 -6.08 8.09 -0.59
C TYR A 105 -6.23 8.48 0.89
N PRO A 106 -7.30 8.06 1.58
CA PRO A 106 -7.43 8.28 3.01
C PRO A 106 -6.23 7.72 3.78
N SER A 107 -5.88 8.39 4.88
CA SER A 107 -4.84 7.85 5.75
C SER A 107 -5.36 6.58 6.41
N ILE A 108 -4.55 5.53 6.36
CA ILE A 108 -4.84 4.25 7.02
C ILE A 108 -4.13 4.25 8.35
N SER A 109 -4.87 3.97 9.42
CA SER A 109 -4.32 3.74 10.75
C SER A 109 -4.33 2.26 11.05
N VAL A 110 -3.14 1.70 11.30
CA VAL A 110 -2.96 0.31 11.75
C VAL A 110 -2.65 0.33 13.24
N VAL A 111 -3.48 -0.34 14.02
CA VAL A 111 -3.31 -0.48 15.47
C VAL A 111 -3.36 -1.96 15.82
N ASN A 112 -2.23 -2.50 16.25
CA ASN A 112 -2.07 -3.88 16.66
C ASN A 112 -2.53 -4.88 15.58
N GLY A 113 -2.21 -4.58 14.32
CA GLY A 113 -2.58 -5.41 13.16
C GLY A 113 -4.01 -5.17 12.64
N ASP A 114 -4.79 -4.26 13.23
CA ASP A 114 -6.09 -3.87 12.70
C ASP A 114 -5.98 -2.53 11.97
N ALA A 115 -6.22 -2.54 10.65
CA ALA A 115 -6.24 -1.37 9.80
C ALA A 115 -7.64 -0.78 9.68
N THR A 116 -7.75 0.55 9.75
CA THR A 116 -9.00 1.29 9.55
C THR A 116 -8.74 2.58 8.79
N TRP A 117 -9.66 2.94 7.90
CA TRP A 117 -9.63 4.20 7.18
C TRP A 117 -11.05 4.63 6.77
N ASP A 118 -11.30 5.94 6.83
CA ASP A 118 -12.57 6.54 6.47
C ASP A 118 -12.55 7.05 5.02
N SER A 119 -13.66 6.92 4.31
CA SER A 119 -13.77 7.32 2.90
C SER A 119 -13.35 8.78 2.64
N MET A 120 -12.82 9.05 1.45
CA MET A 120 -12.70 10.42 0.91
C MET A 120 -14.08 10.98 0.57
N ASN A 121 -14.80 11.48 1.57
CA ASN A 121 -16.14 12.07 1.40
C ASN A 121 -17.13 11.15 0.66
N GLY A 122 -17.01 9.83 0.83
CA GLY A 122 -17.86 8.83 0.21
C GLY A 122 -17.53 8.46 -1.25
N LYS A 123 -16.45 9.00 -1.85
CA LYS A 123 -16.04 8.61 -3.23
C LYS A 123 -15.38 7.25 -3.30
N TYR A 124 -14.34 7.05 -2.49
CA TYR A 124 -13.57 5.81 -2.41
C TYR A 124 -12.85 5.72 -1.06
N GLY A 125 -12.28 4.55 -0.81
CA GLY A 125 -11.35 4.33 0.29
C GLY A 125 -11.95 4.40 1.68
N SER A 126 -13.07 3.73 1.91
CA SER A 126 -13.40 3.31 3.28
C SER A 126 -13.10 1.83 3.43
N GLY A 127 -12.62 1.43 4.58
CA GLY A 127 -12.48 0.02 4.86
C GLY A 127 -11.89 -0.28 6.22
N SER A 128 -11.85 -1.58 6.50
CA SER A 128 -11.18 -2.12 7.66
C SER A 128 -10.62 -3.48 7.30
N GLU A 129 -9.41 -3.77 7.75
CA GLU A 129 -8.76 -5.08 7.58
C GLU A 129 -8.19 -5.52 8.92
N THR A 130 -8.39 -6.80 9.26
CA THR A 130 -7.93 -7.38 10.54
C THR A 130 -6.79 -8.36 10.30
N ASN A 131 -5.86 -8.43 11.24
CA ASN A 131 -4.67 -9.29 11.16
C ASN A 131 -3.72 -8.92 10.01
N VAL A 132 -3.63 -7.62 9.71
CA VAL A 132 -2.60 -7.06 8.83
C VAL A 132 -1.24 -7.44 9.40
N GLY A 133 -0.40 -8.05 8.57
CA GLY A 133 0.89 -8.57 9.01
C GLY A 133 0.93 -10.09 9.28
N ASP A 134 -0.22 -10.79 9.35
CA ASP A 134 -0.25 -12.25 9.60
C ASP A 134 0.18 -13.05 8.36
N TYR A 135 -0.42 -12.73 7.21
CA TYR A 135 -0.18 -13.40 5.93
C TYR A 135 0.59 -12.53 4.92
N GLY A 136 1.42 -11.61 5.42
CA GLY A 136 2.13 -10.61 4.63
C GLY A 136 1.82 -9.19 5.09
N SER A 137 2.47 -8.22 4.48
CA SER A 137 2.33 -6.79 4.80
C SER A 137 1.41 -6.04 3.83
N GLU A 138 0.75 -6.77 2.91
CA GLU A 138 -0.09 -6.16 1.89
C GLU A 138 -1.29 -5.46 2.53
N LEU A 139 -1.55 -4.26 2.05
CA LEU A 139 -2.75 -3.48 2.32
C LEU A 139 -3.31 -3.05 0.98
N ALA A 140 -4.47 -3.60 0.63
CA ALA A 140 -5.24 -3.15 -0.51
C ALA A 140 -5.77 -1.74 -0.24
N LEU A 141 -5.75 -0.88 -1.26
CA LEU A 141 -6.36 0.44 -1.23
C LEU A 141 -7.61 0.42 -2.14
N PRO A 142 -8.70 -0.23 -1.71
CA PRO A 142 -9.89 -0.39 -2.54
C PRO A 142 -10.46 0.95 -2.98
N GLY A 143 -10.92 0.98 -4.23
CA GLY A 143 -11.68 2.09 -4.77
C GLY A 143 -13.17 1.98 -4.51
N SER A 144 -13.98 2.06 -5.57
CA SER A 144 -15.45 2.08 -5.49
C SER A 144 -16.14 1.15 -6.49
N VAL A 145 -15.38 0.53 -7.40
CA VAL A 145 -15.90 -0.39 -8.42
C VAL A 145 -15.16 -1.72 -8.36
N GLU A 146 -15.91 -2.81 -8.21
CA GLU A 146 -15.36 -4.18 -8.21
C GLU A 146 -14.92 -4.62 -9.62
N ASP A 147 -13.72 -5.20 -9.72
CA ASP A 147 -13.22 -5.80 -10.96
C ASP A 147 -12.61 -7.17 -10.69
N GLN A 148 -13.20 -8.22 -11.28
CA GLN A 148 -12.71 -9.58 -11.15
C GLN A 148 -11.42 -9.86 -11.93
N GLY A 149 -11.15 -9.09 -12.98
CA GLY A 149 -9.93 -9.16 -13.78
C GLY A 149 -8.71 -8.66 -13.02
N VAL A 150 -8.85 -7.56 -12.28
CA VAL A 150 -7.79 -7.05 -11.40
C VAL A 150 -7.78 -7.73 -10.02
N GLY A 151 -8.90 -8.31 -9.62
CA GLY A 151 -9.04 -9.08 -8.38
C GLY A 151 -9.26 -8.23 -7.13
N MET A 152 -9.54 -6.94 -7.29
CA MET A 152 -9.87 -6.00 -6.22
C MET A 152 -10.66 -4.80 -6.76
N GLU A 153 -11.18 -3.97 -5.87
CA GLU A 153 -11.85 -2.73 -6.25
C GLU A 153 -10.85 -1.68 -6.75
N TYR A 154 -11.20 -0.97 -7.82
CA TYR A 154 -10.41 0.12 -8.38
C TYR A 154 -11.07 1.49 -8.16
N ILE A 155 -10.26 2.55 -8.15
CA ILE A 155 -10.74 3.94 -8.20
C ILE A 155 -10.97 4.31 -9.67
N PRO A 156 -12.20 4.67 -10.08
CA PRO A 156 -12.47 5.08 -11.45
C PRO A 156 -11.60 6.26 -11.87
N VAL A 157 -11.17 6.30 -13.14
CA VAL A 157 -10.38 7.43 -13.64
C VAL A 157 -11.15 8.77 -13.57
N ASP A 158 -12.48 8.71 -13.59
CA ASP A 158 -13.36 9.88 -13.38
C ASP A 158 -13.30 10.47 -11.96
N ASP A 159 -12.85 9.68 -10.98
CA ASP A 159 -12.68 10.11 -9.59
C ASP A 159 -11.28 10.72 -9.31
N MET A 160 -10.39 10.72 -10.32
CA MET A 160 -9.09 11.37 -10.26
C MET A 160 -9.22 12.89 -10.43
N GLU A 161 -8.47 13.65 -9.66
CA GLU A 161 -8.43 15.12 -9.78
C GLU A 161 -7.66 15.57 -11.04
N ILE A 162 -6.68 14.78 -11.47
CA ILE A 162 -5.95 14.95 -12.74
C ILE A 162 -5.95 13.62 -13.46
N ASN A 163 -6.73 13.53 -14.53
CA ASN A 163 -6.86 12.37 -15.41
C ASN A 163 -6.41 12.79 -16.82
N ASP A 164 -5.11 12.71 -17.09
CA ASP A 164 -4.51 13.14 -18.35
C ASP A 164 -3.42 12.15 -18.75
N TYR A 165 -3.14 12.03 -20.05
CA TYR A 165 -2.10 11.10 -20.50
C TYR A 165 -0.72 11.65 -20.18
N GLY A 166 0.15 10.80 -19.64
CA GLY A 166 1.48 11.20 -19.20
C GLY A 166 2.01 10.31 -18.09
N CYS A 167 2.98 10.85 -17.35
CA CYS A 167 3.67 10.09 -16.32
C CYS A 167 3.07 10.32 -14.94
N TYR A 168 2.84 9.25 -14.20
CA TYR A 168 2.27 9.22 -12.88
C TYR A 168 3.25 8.68 -11.85
N ILE A 169 3.28 9.29 -10.66
CA ILE A 169 4.16 8.94 -9.56
C ILE A 169 3.29 8.53 -8.37
N PHE A 170 3.35 7.26 -7.98
CA PHE A 170 2.65 6.77 -6.80
C PHE A 170 3.60 6.73 -5.61
N GLU A 171 3.34 7.59 -4.63
CA GLU A 171 4.13 7.71 -3.41
C GLU A 171 3.36 7.21 -2.20
N VAL A 172 3.98 6.32 -1.44
CA VAL A 172 3.46 5.81 -0.18
C VAL A 172 4.45 6.11 0.92
N THR A 173 3.96 6.68 2.01
CA THR A 173 4.75 6.96 3.22
C THR A 173 4.13 6.27 4.41
N THR A 174 4.96 5.53 5.15
CA THR A 174 4.59 4.92 6.43
C THR A 174 5.31 5.62 7.57
N THR A 175 4.56 5.93 8.61
CA THR A 175 5.06 6.55 9.85
C THR A 175 4.67 5.71 11.05
N GLN A 176 5.44 5.80 12.12
CA GLN A 176 5.14 5.13 13.38
C GLN A 176 5.18 6.11 14.54
N ASP A 177 4.56 5.72 15.66
CA ASP A 177 4.70 6.47 16.90
C ASP A 177 6.17 6.50 17.35
N GLU A 178 6.60 7.63 17.90
CA GLU A 178 7.99 7.83 18.37
C GLU A 178 8.45 6.77 19.38
N PHE A 179 7.52 6.13 20.10
CA PHE A 179 7.82 5.00 20.97
C PHE A 179 8.45 3.82 20.21
N TRP A 180 8.05 3.59 18.96
CA TRP A 180 8.51 2.50 18.10
C TRP A 180 9.63 2.94 17.15
N SER A 181 9.45 4.09 16.50
CA SER A 181 10.43 4.68 15.58
C SER A 181 10.03 6.12 15.27
N SER A 182 11.00 7.02 15.18
CA SER A 182 10.82 8.37 14.64
C SER A 182 11.17 8.47 13.14
N ILE A 183 11.54 7.35 12.52
CA ILE A 183 11.90 7.27 11.10
C ILE A 183 10.64 6.99 10.28
N SER A 184 10.41 7.82 9.26
CA SER A 184 9.42 7.57 8.21
C SER A 184 10.07 6.81 7.07
N TYR A 185 9.34 5.86 6.50
CA TYR A 185 9.76 5.11 5.32
C TYR A 185 8.84 5.44 4.16
N SER A 186 9.41 5.68 2.99
CA SER A 186 8.66 6.05 1.79
C SER A 186 9.10 5.24 0.59
N SER A 187 8.16 5.01 -0.32
CA SER A 187 8.37 4.31 -1.58
C SER A 187 7.71 5.06 -2.71
N SER A 188 8.33 5.03 -3.90
CA SER A 188 7.76 5.59 -5.11
C SER A 188 7.80 4.56 -6.24
N SER A 189 6.69 4.43 -6.97
CA SER A 189 6.61 3.71 -8.23
C SER A 189 6.10 4.64 -9.33
N TYR A 190 6.46 4.37 -10.58
CA TYR A 190 6.22 5.26 -11.71
C TYR A 190 5.42 4.54 -12.78
N TYR A 191 4.48 5.23 -13.39
CA TYR A 191 3.58 4.66 -14.39
C TYR A 191 3.42 5.60 -15.57
N GLN A 192 3.42 5.04 -16.78
CA GLN A 192 3.06 5.75 -18.00
C GLN A 192 1.60 5.43 -18.34
N TYR A 193 0.78 6.47 -18.46
CA TYR A 193 -0.59 6.38 -18.99
C TYR A 193 -0.62 6.89 -20.42
N ASP A 194 -0.81 5.97 -21.37
CA ASP A 194 -0.78 6.26 -22.81
C ASP A 194 -2.18 6.19 -23.43
N GLU A 195 -2.50 7.14 -24.30
CA GLU A 195 -3.76 7.19 -25.07
C GLU A 195 -3.90 6.05 -26.09
N GLY A 196 -2.77 5.47 -26.49
CA GLY A 196 -2.61 4.75 -27.75
C GLY A 196 -2.02 5.66 -28.82
N ASN A 197 -1.31 5.09 -29.80
CA ASN A 197 -0.84 5.84 -30.97
C ASN A 197 -1.89 5.80 -32.10
N ASP A 198 -1.71 6.61 -33.15
CA ASP A 198 -2.54 6.68 -34.38
C ASP A 198 -2.79 5.33 -35.12
N GLY A 199 -2.30 4.20 -34.61
CA GLY A 199 -2.58 2.85 -35.10
C GLY A 199 -2.95 1.81 -34.04
N SER A 200 -3.06 2.20 -32.76
CA SER A 200 -3.56 1.37 -31.66
C SER A 200 -4.67 2.13 -30.95
N GLU A 201 -5.92 1.71 -31.11
CA GLU A 201 -7.09 2.30 -30.43
C GLU A 201 -7.19 1.84 -28.97
N GLU A 202 -6.04 1.62 -28.31
CA GLU A 202 -5.94 0.99 -27.00
C GLU A 202 -5.13 1.88 -26.05
N GLU A 203 -5.76 2.30 -24.96
CA GLU A 203 -5.04 2.96 -23.87
C GLU A 203 -4.25 1.93 -23.06
N SER A 204 -3.21 2.38 -22.35
CA SER A 204 -2.46 1.49 -21.48
C SER A 204 -1.92 2.18 -20.23
N TRP A 205 -1.89 1.43 -19.14
CA TRP A 205 -1.23 1.80 -17.88
C TRP A 205 -0.04 0.86 -17.65
N LYS A 206 1.19 1.40 -17.66
CA LYS A 206 2.41 0.58 -17.58
C LYS A 206 3.37 1.12 -16.53
N GLU A 207 3.87 0.23 -15.67
CA GLU A 207 4.97 0.57 -14.77
C GLU A 207 6.24 0.88 -15.57
N VAL A 208 6.92 1.96 -15.19
CA VAL A 208 8.18 2.43 -15.78
C VAL A 208 9.21 2.70 -14.68
N ASN A 209 10.48 2.86 -15.06
CA ASN A 209 11.55 3.07 -14.08
C ASN A 209 11.61 4.50 -13.52
N SER A 210 11.03 5.47 -14.22
CA SER A 210 11.05 6.88 -13.83
C SER A 210 10.04 7.71 -14.64
N CYS A 211 9.54 8.75 -13.98
CA CYS A 211 9.19 10.03 -14.60
C CYS A 211 10.42 10.95 -14.48
#